data_AF-A0AA96PM33-F1
#
_entry.id   AF-A0AA96PM33-F1
#
_cell.length_a   1.000
_cell.length_b   1.000
_cell.length_c   1.000
_cell.angle_alpha   90.00
_cell.angle_beta   90.00
_cell.angle_gamma   90.00
#
_symmetry.space_group_name_H-M   'P 1'
#
loop_
_entity.id
_entity.type
_entity.pdbx_description
1 polymer ?
#
loop_
_entity_poly.entity_id
_entity_poly.type
_entity_poly.pdbx_seq_one_letter_code
_entity_poly.pdbx_strand_id
1 'polypeptide(L)'
;MRNVVVKDAGAAVEGIQDGNAIMMGGFGGAGLPLGVVRAVLDTGVRDLTLISNNAGSTEDDLSLWFEAKIVRKIVCSYPRAAKQFAEQYRAGTVELELVPQGTLVERIRAGGLGSEASCLRSASARCLRTVSKRSSSATASSFSNYHCARITPS
;
A
#
# COMPACT_ATOMS: atom_id res chain seq x y z
N MET A 1 1.66 -15.08 25.37
CA MET A 1 0.80 -14.58 24.26
C MET A 1 -0.63 -14.55 24.78
N ARG A 2 -1.27 -13.37 24.84
CA ARG A 2 -2.71 -13.32 25.14
C ARG A 2 -3.45 -13.79 23.89
N ASN A 3 -4.37 -14.73 24.06
CA ASN A 3 -5.28 -15.10 22.99
C ASN A 3 -6.34 -14.01 22.88
N VAL A 4 -6.31 -13.21 21.82
CA VAL A 4 -7.28 -12.15 21.57
C VAL A 4 -8.28 -12.68 20.55
N VAL A 5 -9.29 -13.40 21.05
CA VAL A 5 -10.42 -13.86 20.24
C VAL A 5 -11.52 -12.82 20.33
N VAL A 6 -11.93 -12.29 19.18
CA VAL A 6 -13.06 -11.38 19.06
C VAL A 6 -14.29 -12.13 18.55
N LYS A 7 -15.48 -11.58 18.80
CA LYS A 7 -16.77 -12.22 18.49
C LYS A 7 -16.99 -12.44 16.99
N ASP A 8 -16.61 -11.48 16.16
CA ASP A 8 -16.86 -11.43 14.72
C ASP A 8 -15.88 -10.45 14.04
N ALA A 9 -15.91 -10.40 12.70
CA ALA A 9 -15.05 -9.53 11.91
C ALA A 9 -15.34 -8.04 12.12
N GLY A 10 -16.57 -7.66 12.48
CA GLY A 10 -16.95 -6.28 12.78
C GLY A 10 -16.26 -5.76 14.04
N ALA A 11 -16.23 -6.59 15.09
CA ALA A 11 -15.47 -6.29 16.31
C ALA A 11 -13.97 -6.19 16.06
N ALA A 12 -13.44 -6.94 15.08
CA ALA A 12 -12.02 -6.89 14.73
C ALA A 12 -11.60 -5.56 14.09
N VAL A 13 -12.55 -4.84 13.48
CA VAL A 13 -12.31 -3.58 12.76
C VAL A 13 -12.85 -2.35 13.49
N GLU A 14 -13.34 -2.55 14.72
CA GLU A 14 -13.82 -1.46 15.57
C GLU A 14 -12.68 -0.48 15.86
N GLY A 15 -12.90 0.81 15.55
CA GLY A 15 -11.90 1.87 15.73
C GLY A 15 -11.12 2.25 14.47
N ILE A 16 -11.36 1.60 13.33
CA ILE A 16 -10.89 2.14 12.04
C ILE A 16 -11.65 3.45 11.74
N GLN A 17 -10.90 4.47 11.36
CA GLN A 17 -11.41 5.82 11.07
C GLN A 17 -11.03 6.24 9.66
N ASP A 18 -11.68 7.29 9.18
CA ASP A 18 -11.36 7.91 7.91
C ASP A 18 -9.90 8.36 7.88
N GLY A 19 -9.24 8.18 6.72
CA GLY A 19 -7.84 8.57 6.55
C GLY A 19 -6.81 7.58 7.09
N ASN A 20 -7.22 6.52 7.79
CA ASN A 20 -6.30 5.52 8.33
C ASN A 20 -5.52 4.80 7.23
N ALA A 21 -4.29 4.38 7.57
CA ALA A 21 -3.52 3.46 6.76
C ALA A 21 -3.79 2.02 7.20
N ILE A 22 -4.21 1.17 6.27
CA ILE A 22 -4.52 -0.24 6.52
C ILE A 22 -3.59 -1.10 5.67
N MET A 23 -2.90 -2.03 6.33
CA MET A 23 -2.08 -3.03 5.66
C MET A 23 -2.84 -4.34 5.50
N MET A 24 -3.01 -4.77 4.25
CA MET A 24 -3.73 -6.00 3.91
C MET A 24 -2.77 -7.04 3.34
N GLY A 25 -2.70 -8.18 4.03
CA GLY A 25 -1.94 -9.34 3.57
C GLY A 25 -2.54 -9.98 2.33
N GLY A 26 -1.77 -10.89 1.72
CA GLY A 26 -2.21 -11.73 0.62
C GLY A 26 -1.45 -11.51 -0.70
N PHE A 27 -1.57 -12.49 -1.60
CA PHE A 27 -0.90 -12.52 -2.89
C PHE A 27 -1.88 -12.96 -3.99
N GLY A 28 -2.39 -12.01 -4.77
CA GLY A 28 -3.37 -12.29 -5.84
C GLY A 28 -4.61 -13.05 -5.34
N GLY A 29 -5.14 -12.66 -4.17
CA GLY A 29 -6.31 -13.26 -3.52
C GLY A 29 -5.98 -14.30 -2.44
N ALA A 30 -4.87 -15.04 -2.58
CA ALA A 30 -4.47 -16.02 -1.59
C ALA A 30 -4.02 -15.36 -0.28
N GLY A 31 -4.64 -15.73 0.85
CA GLY A 31 -4.30 -15.22 2.18
C GLY A 31 -4.90 -13.85 2.53
N LEU A 32 -5.80 -13.32 1.70
CA LEU A 32 -6.56 -12.12 2.04
C LEU A 32 -7.73 -12.47 2.98
N PRO A 33 -7.89 -11.78 4.13
CA PRO A 33 -9.00 -12.06 5.05
C PRO A 33 -10.31 -11.44 4.54
N LEU A 34 -11.03 -12.15 3.68
CA LEU A 34 -12.25 -11.66 3.00
C LEU A 34 -13.32 -11.13 3.97
N GLY A 35 -13.51 -11.80 5.11
CA GLY A 35 -14.46 -11.35 6.14
C GLY A 35 -14.10 -9.98 6.72
N VAL A 36 -12.79 -9.69 6.88
CA VAL A 36 -12.31 -8.38 7.35
C VAL A 36 -12.47 -7.33 6.25
N VAL A 37 -12.19 -7.68 4.98
CA VAL A 37 -12.39 -6.79 3.83
C VAL A 37 -13.85 -6.30 3.80
N ARG A 38 -14.81 -7.20 3.98
CA ARG A 38 -16.23 -6.86 4.02
C ARG A 38 -16.58 -6.05 5.27
N ALA A 39 -16.08 -6.44 6.43
CA ALA A 39 -16.34 -5.73 7.67
C ALA A 39 -15.86 -4.27 7.63
N VAL A 40 -14.68 -3.99 7.05
CA VAL A 40 -14.20 -2.61 6.84
C VAL A 40 -15.10 -1.85 5.88
N LEU A 41 -15.62 -2.49 4.84
CA LEU A 41 -16.55 -1.84 3.93
C LEU A 41 -17.86 -1.44 4.64
N ASP A 42 -18.35 -2.31 5.53
CA ASP A 42 -19.59 -2.11 6.27
C ASP A 42 -19.48 -0.99 7.33
N THR A 43 -18.27 -0.59 7.75
CA THR A 43 -18.10 0.56 8.67
C THR A 43 -18.37 1.91 8.00
N GLY A 44 -18.32 1.97 6.67
CA GLY A 44 -18.55 3.20 5.90
C GLY A 44 -17.40 4.20 5.89
N VAL A 45 -16.21 3.79 6.36
CA VAL A 45 -15.02 4.65 6.39
C VAL A 45 -14.53 5.02 4.99
N ARG A 46 -13.81 6.14 4.90
CA ARG A 46 -13.33 6.73 3.64
C ARG A 46 -11.88 7.18 3.72
N ASP A 47 -11.36 7.60 2.57
CA ASP A 47 -10.03 8.19 2.40
C ASP A 47 -8.87 7.33 2.91
N LEU A 48 -9.02 6.01 2.83
CA LEU A 48 -8.05 5.06 3.36
C LEU A 48 -6.76 5.04 2.55
N THR A 49 -5.65 4.79 3.24
CA THR A 49 -4.37 4.45 2.59
C THR A 49 -4.17 2.94 2.66
N LEU A 50 -4.27 2.27 1.52
CA LEU A 50 -4.12 0.82 1.43
C LEU A 50 -2.65 0.44 1.19
N ILE A 51 -2.11 -0.43 2.03
CA ILE A 51 -0.78 -1.03 1.83
C ILE A 51 -0.99 -2.52 1.55
N SER A 52 -0.71 -2.96 0.33
CA SER A 52 -0.85 -4.37 -0.05
C SER A 52 0.08 -4.72 -1.20
N ASN A 53 0.36 -6.01 -1.40
CA ASN A 53 1.16 -6.45 -2.54
C ASN A 53 0.48 -6.11 -3.89
N ASN A 54 -0.85 -6.12 -3.95
CA ASN A 54 -1.65 -5.89 -5.15
C ASN A 54 -2.91 -5.04 -4.87
N ALA A 55 -3.60 -4.60 -5.92
CA ALA A 55 -4.80 -3.77 -5.87
C ALA A 55 -6.09 -4.59 -6.05
N GLY A 56 -6.07 -5.87 -5.65
CA GLY A 56 -7.11 -6.83 -5.98
C GLY A 56 -6.78 -7.70 -7.19
N SER A 57 -7.58 -8.75 -7.37
CA SER A 57 -7.37 -9.85 -8.31
C SER A 57 -8.69 -10.52 -8.74
N THR A 58 -9.70 -10.51 -7.86
CA THR A 58 -11.04 -11.11 -8.05
C THR A 58 -12.12 -10.14 -7.57
N GLU A 59 -13.37 -10.34 -7.99
CA GLU A 59 -14.47 -9.41 -7.67
C GLU A 59 -14.76 -9.30 -6.16
N ASP A 60 -14.56 -10.38 -5.39
CA ASP A 60 -14.86 -10.41 -3.94
C ASP A 60 -13.68 -10.02 -3.03
N ASP A 61 -12.68 -9.30 -3.53
CA ASP A 61 -11.47 -8.93 -2.78
C ASP A 61 -11.34 -7.42 -2.48
N LEU A 62 -10.11 -6.88 -2.48
CA LEU A 62 -9.84 -5.45 -2.37
C LEU A 62 -10.48 -4.62 -3.50
N SER A 63 -10.87 -5.26 -4.60
CA SER A 63 -11.66 -4.66 -5.68
C SER A 63 -12.93 -3.98 -5.16
N LEU A 64 -13.57 -4.54 -4.12
CA LEU A 64 -14.75 -3.97 -3.46
C LEU A 64 -14.49 -2.59 -2.86
N TRP A 65 -13.28 -2.35 -2.33
CA TRP A 65 -12.94 -1.05 -1.75
C TRP A 65 -12.74 0.01 -2.83
N PHE A 66 -12.23 -0.39 -3.99
CA PHE A 66 -12.16 0.50 -5.15
C PHE A 66 -13.55 0.77 -5.72
N GLU A 67 -14.42 -0.23 -5.83
CA GLU A 67 -15.82 -0.02 -6.24
C GLU A 67 -16.55 0.97 -5.32
N ALA A 68 -16.38 0.82 -4.01
CA ALA A 68 -16.96 1.70 -3.01
C ALA A 68 -16.27 3.08 -2.91
N LYS A 69 -15.15 3.28 -3.63
CA LYS A 69 -14.36 4.52 -3.65
C LYS A 69 -13.91 4.98 -2.26
N ILE A 70 -13.52 4.03 -1.40
CA ILE A 70 -13.07 4.33 -0.03
C ILE A 70 -11.55 4.48 0.09
N VAL A 71 -10.80 4.16 -0.96
CA VAL A 71 -9.33 4.24 -0.98
C VAL A 71 -8.88 5.55 -1.64
N ARG A 72 -8.07 6.34 -0.94
CA ARG A 72 -7.42 7.56 -1.47
C ARG A 72 -6.07 7.25 -2.10
N LYS A 73 -5.28 6.39 -1.44
CA LYS A 73 -3.91 6.05 -1.86
C LYS A 73 -3.68 4.55 -1.71
N ILE A 74 -2.95 3.95 -2.65
CA ILE A 74 -2.41 2.60 -2.52
C ILE A 74 -0.89 2.61 -2.61
N VAL A 75 -0.25 1.90 -1.68
CA VAL A 75 1.17 1.53 -1.73
C VAL A 75 1.24 0.05 -2.08
N CYS A 76 1.76 -0.29 -3.26
CA CYS A 76 1.85 -1.69 -3.69
C CYS A 76 3.07 -2.00 -4.55
N SER A 77 3.36 -3.28 -4.72
CA SER A 77 4.47 -3.77 -5.56
C SER A 77 4.05 -4.24 -6.93
N TYR A 78 2.79 -4.66 -7.06
CA TYR A 78 2.26 -5.15 -8.32
C TYR A 78 0.79 -4.76 -8.46
N PRO A 79 0.47 -3.62 -9.10
CA PRO A 79 -0.89 -3.16 -9.32
C PRO A 79 -1.55 -3.97 -10.45
N ARG A 80 -1.61 -5.30 -10.31
CA ARG A 80 -2.61 -6.07 -11.05
C ARG A 80 -3.94 -5.53 -10.56
N ALA A 81 -4.68 -4.94 -11.49
CA ALA A 81 -5.73 -4.01 -11.16
C ALA A 81 -7.08 -4.62 -11.51
N ALA A 82 -8.00 -4.57 -10.55
CA ALA A 82 -9.41 -4.47 -10.86
C ALA A 82 -9.62 -3.30 -11.84
N LYS A 83 -10.57 -3.45 -12.78
CA LYS A 83 -10.87 -2.43 -13.80
C LYS A 83 -11.08 -1.03 -13.19
N GLN A 84 -11.75 -1.01 -12.04
CA GLN A 84 -12.12 0.15 -11.24
C GLN A 84 -10.90 0.91 -10.73
N PHE A 85 -9.86 0.21 -10.23
CA PHE A 85 -8.61 0.86 -9.82
C PHE A 85 -7.94 1.53 -11.02
N ALA A 86 -7.84 0.85 -12.15
CA ALA A 86 -7.18 1.39 -13.33
C ALA A 86 -7.90 2.64 -13.87
N GLU A 87 -9.23 2.68 -13.80
CA GLU A 87 -10.04 3.86 -14.15
C GLU A 87 -9.83 5.00 -13.16
N GLN A 88 -9.87 4.73 -11.86
CA GLN A 88 -9.66 5.74 -10.81
C GLN A 88 -8.26 6.33 -10.81
N TYR A 89 -7.24 5.50 -11.04
CA TYR A 89 -5.86 5.95 -11.20
C TYR A 89 -5.71 6.86 -12.42
N ARG A 90 -6.32 6.51 -13.56
CA ARG A 90 -6.33 7.37 -14.76
C ARG A 90 -7.10 8.67 -14.56
N ALA A 91 -8.17 8.63 -13.78
CA ALA A 91 -8.94 9.81 -13.39
C ALA A 91 -8.22 10.68 -12.35
N GLY A 92 -7.13 10.20 -11.74
CA GLY A 92 -6.40 10.89 -10.68
C GLY A 92 -7.12 10.91 -9.34
N THR A 93 -8.15 10.09 -9.14
CA THR A 93 -8.90 10.01 -7.88
C THR A 93 -8.22 9.12 -6.85
N VAL A 94 -7.33 8.21 -7.29
CA VAL A 94 -6.53 7.33 -6.44
C VAL A 94 -5.05 7.54 -6.72
N GLU A 95 -4.27 7.77 -5.67
CA GLU A 95 -2.82 7.86 -5.74
C GLU A 95 -2.19 6.46 -5.71
N LEU A 96 -1.15 6.24 -6.54
CA LEU A 96 -0.37 5.00 -6.57
C LEU A 96 1.09 5.27 -6.20
N GLU A 97 1.55 4.64 -5.13
CA GLU A 97 2.98 4.52 -4.81
C GLU A 97 3.45 3.09 -5.15
N LEU A 98 4.23 2.97 -6.23
CA LEU A 98 4.78 1.69 -6.66
C LEU A 98 6.13 1.43 -5.98
N VAL A 99 6.22 0.35 -5.20
CA VAL A 99 7.42 -0.02 -4.43
C VAL A 99 7.84 -1.44 -4.81
N PRO A 100 9.11 -1.71 -5.19
CA PRO A 100 9.55 -3.08 -5.47
C PRO A 100 9.22 -4.04 -4.32
N GLN A 101 8.74 -5.25 -4.62
CA GLN A 101 8.21 -6.19 -3.61
C GLN A 101 9.16 -6.45 -2.45
N GLY A 102 10.45 -6.68 -2.72
CA GLY A 102 11.46 -6.88 -1.68
C GLY A 102 11.62 -5.65 -0.78
N THR A 103 11.56 -4.44 -1.36
CA THR A 103 11.62 -3.18 -0.62
C THR A 103 10.36 -2.93 0.19
N LEU A 104 9.18 -3.27 -0.33
CA LEU A 104 7.92 -3.15 0.40
C LEU A 104 7.92 -4.04 1.64
N VAL A 105 8.30 -5.32 1.49
CA VAL A 105 8.41 -6.26 2.61
C VAL A 105 9.42 -5.77 3.64
N GLU A 106 10.57 -5.27 3.19
CA GLU A 106 11.56 -4.75 4.12
C GLU A 106 11.09 -3.49 4.84
N ARG A 107 10.42 -2.56 4.15
CA ARG A 107 9.85 -1.37 4.80
C ARG A 107 8.88 -1.78 5.92
N ILE A 108 8.04 -2.77 5.65
CA ILE A 108 7.10 -3.33 6.65
C ILE A 108 7.89 -3.97 7.81
N ARG A 109 8.91 -4.78 7.50
CA ARG A 109 9.74 -5.45 8.51
C ARG A 109 10.51 -4.45 9.39
N ALA A 110 11.13 -3.44 8.78
CA ALA A 110 11.87 -2.39 9.46
C ALA A 110 10.94 -1.55 10.35
N GLY A 111 9.75 -1.18 9.84
CA GLY A 111 8.73 -0.48 10.62
C GLY A 111 8.28 -1.27 11.85
N GLY A 112 8.08 -2.59 11.70
CA GLY A 112 7.74 -3.47 12.83
C GLY A 112 8.83 -3.61 13.89
N LEU A 113 10.09 -3.31 13.55
CA LEU A 113 11.24 -3.31 14.47
C LEU A 113 11.60 -1.91 14.98
N GLY A 114 10.85 -0.87 14.60
CA GLY A 114 11.16 0.51 14.99
C GLY A 114 12.38 1.11 14.28
N SER A 115 12.77 0.55 13.12
CA SER A 115 13.90 1.04 12.33
C SER A 115 13.43 1.96 11.20
N GLU A 116 14.02 3.14 11.08
CA GLU A 116 13.57 4.17 10.12
C GLU A 116 14.08 3.98 8.69
N ALA A 117 15.10 3.15 8.47
CA ALA A 117 15.69 2.94 7.15
C ALA A 117 16.25 1.53 6.99
N SER A 118 15.98 0.92 5.83
CA SER A 118 16.68 -0.30 5.41
C SER A 118 17.17 -0.18 3.97
N CYS A 119 18.39 -0.64 3.75
CA CYS A 119 19.06 -0.61 2.45
C CYS A 119 18.92 -1.99 1.78
N LEU A 120 17.84 -2.18 1.01
CA LEU A 120 17.81 -3.27 0.05
C LEU A 120 18.30 -2.79 -1.32
N ARG A 121 19.20 -3.57 -1.92
CA ARG A 121 19.49 -3.49 -3.35
C ARG A 121 18.34 -4.17 -4.12
N SER A 122 17.20 -3.52 -4.25
CA SER A 122 16.10 -4.02 -5.09
C SER A 122 16.26 -3.56 -6.54
N ALA A 123 16.01 -4.47 -7.48
CA ALA A 123 15.89 -4.33 -8.94
C ALA A 123 16.42 -3.00 -9.54
N SER A 124 17.58 -3.09 -10.21
CA SER A 124 18.22 -2.11 -11.09
C SER A 124 17.31 -0.94 -11.51
N ALA A 125 17.77 0.29 -11.23
CA ALA A 125 17.14 1.60 -11.45
C ALA A 125 16.65 1.91 -12.89
N ARG A 126 16.54 0.91 -13.76
CA ARG A 126 16.21 1.00 -15.18
C ARG A 126 14.71 1.09 -15.46
N CYS A 127 13.84 0.51 -14.63
CA CYS A 127 12.39 0.43 -14.94
C CYS A 127 11.52 1.52 -14.29
N LEU A 128 11.93 2.12 -13.16
CA LEU A 128 11.10 3.09 -12.43
C LEU A 128 11.20 4.54 -12.97
N ARG A 129 12.15 4.84 -13.87
CA ARG A 129 12.29 6.21 -14.45
C ARG A 129 11.22 6.57 -15.48
N THR A 130 10.42 5.63 -15.95
CA THR A 130 9.43 5.87 -17.02
C THR A 130 8.04 6.28 -16.52
N VAL A 131 7.76 6.21 -15.21
CA VAL A 131 6.42 6.55 -14.67
C VAL A 131 6.34 7.97 -14.10
N SER A 132 7.45 8.68 -13.86
CA SER A 132 7.43 9.99 -13.18
C SER A 132 7.49 11.23 -14.08
N LYS A 133 7.04 11.19 -15.35
CA LYS A 133 6.98 12.41 -16.19
C LYS A 133 5.57 12.98 -16.28
N ARG A 134 5.22 13.88 -15.35
CA ARG A 134 4.65 15.23 -15.56
C ARG A 134 3.84 15.70 -14.34
N SER A 135 4.39 16.63 -13.56
CA SER A 135 3.85 18.00 -13.43
C SER A 135 4.84 18.82 -12.60
N SER A 136 5.14 20.01 -13.10
CA SER A 136 6.17 20.93 -12.64
C SER A 136 5.53 22.07 -11.85
N SER A 137 6.04 22.36 -10.64
CA SER A 137 6.46 23.69 -10.16
C SER A 137 6.36 23.80 -8.63
N ALA A 138 7.48 24.21 -8.00
CA ALA A 138 7.63 24.79 -6.65
C ALA A 138 7.20 23.91 -5.44
N THR A 139 7.97 23.67 -4.38
CA THR A 139 9.14 24.31 -3.77
C THR A 139 10.03 23.25 -3.11
N ALA A 140 11.33 23.34 -3.33
CA ALA A 140 12.33 22.47 -2.72
C ALA A 140 12.68 22.95 -1.30
N SER A 141 12.14 22.27 -0.28
CA SER A 141 12.69 22.14 1.08
C SER A 141 11.72 21.21 1.82
N SER A 142 11.99 19.93 2.05
CA SER A 142 12.93 19.45 3.06
C SER A 142 13.00 17.92 2.93
N PHE A 143 13.94 17.37 2.16
CA PHE A 143 14.31 15.95 2.23
C PHE A 143 15.82 15.87 2.05
N SER A 144 16.52 16.28 3.11
CA SER A 144 17.97 16.27 3.20
C SER A 144 18.45 14.85 3.49
N ASN A 145 19.26 14.33 2.55
CA ASN A 145 20.33 13.36 2.76
C ASN A 145 19.98 11.90 3.11
N TYR A 146 19.66 11.12 2.08
CA TYR A 146 20.08 9.70 2.03
C TYR A 146 21.26 9.57 1.07
N HIS A 147 22.45 9.94 1.54
CA HIS A 147 23.71 9.63 0.84
C HIS A 147 24.05 8.15 1.12
N CYS A 148 23.85 7.30 0.12
CA CYS A 148 24.43 5.96 0.09
C CYS A 148 25.96 6.13 0.04
N ALA A 149 26.64 5.88 1.17
CA ALA A 149 28.09 5.90 1.24
C ALA A 149 28.67 4.97 0.15
N ARG A 150 29.48 5.54 -0.75
CA ARG A 150 30.22 4.78 -1.76
C ARG A 150 31.29 3.98 -1.03
N ILE A 151 31.14 2.66 -1.01
CA ILE A 151 32.29 1.77 -0.77
C ILE A 151 32.98 1.62 -2.13
N THR A 152 34.07 2.36 -2.33
CA THR A 152 35.02 2.13 -3.43
C THR A 152 35.86 0.91 -3.09
N PRO A 153 35.97 -0.09 -3.97
CA PRO A 153 36.93 -1.17 -3.79
C PRO A 153 38.34 -0.64 -4.12
N SER A 154 39.29 -0.96 -3.24
CA SER A 154 40.74 -0.87 -3.45
C SER A 154 41.21 -1.90 -4.46
#